data_AF-A0A0K8TKC1-F1
#
_entry.id   AF-A0A0K8TKC1-F1
#
_cell.length_a   1.000
_cell.length_b   1.000
_cell.length_c   1.000
_cell.angle_alpha   90.00
_cell.angle_beta   90.00
_cell.angle_gamma   90.00
#
_symmetry.space_group_name_H-M   'P 1'
#
loop_
_entity.id
_entity.type
_entity.pdbx_description
1 polymer ?
#
loop_
_entity_poly.entity_id
_entity_poly.type
_entity_poly.pdbx_seq_one_letter_code
_entity_poly.pdbx_strand_id
1 'polypeptide(L)'
;ESVMALIPYVDVLFGNELEAQAFAKSQGWDTTDLKEIGLKMTTLPKQNQKRARIVILTQSHLPVLLVQNGKVCEIPVEALKKEQIVDTNGAGDAFVGGFLAQYVQAKELTTCIKCGIYAARHVIQHIGCSYEGKADFRE
;
A
#
# COMPACT_ATOMS: atom_id res chain seq x y z
N GLU A 1 -8.43 10.39 -19.52
CA GLU A 1 -8.49 11.42 -18.47
C GLU A 1 -7.25 11.31 -17.58
N SER A 2 -6.76 12.42 -17.03
CA SER A 2 -5.59 12.41 -16.14
C SER A 2 -5.94 11.80 -14.79
N VAL A 3 -5.04 11.02 -14.17
CA VAL A 3 -5.15 10.50 -12.79
C VAL A 3 -5.58 11.60 -11.81
N MET A 4 -5.14 12.84 -12.05
CA MET A 4 -5.46 14.01 -11.23
C MET A 4 -6.95 14.36 -11.20
N ALA A 5 -7.74 13.98 -12.20
CA ALA A 5 -9.18 14.18 -12.19
C ALA A 5 -9.88 13.32 -11.13
N LEU A 6 -9.30 12.16 -10.78
CA LEU A 6 -9.85 11.23 -9.80
C LEU A 6 -9.37 11.52 -8.37
N ILE A 7 -8.15 12.05 -8.22
CA ILE A 7 -7.52 12.33 -6.91
C ILE A 7 -8.46 13.01 -5.90
N PRO A 8 -9.29 14.02 -6.26
CA PRO A 8 -10.20 14.67 -5.32
C PRO A 8 -11.21 13.73 -4.64
N TYR A 9 -11.50 12.59 -5.24
CA TYR A 9 -12.46 11.60 -4.75
C TYR A 9 -11.80 10.41 -4.05
N VAL A 10 -10.47 10.29 -4.10
CA VAL A 10 -9.73 9.18 -3.50
C VAL A 10 -9.62 9.36 -1.98
N ASP A 11 -10.18 8.41 -1.22
CA ASP A 11 -10.01 8.30 0.25
C ASP A 11 -8.75 7.51 0.61
N VAL A 12 -8.46 6.42 -0.09
CA VAL A 12 -7.29 5.56 0.12
C VAL A 12 -6.53 5.43 -1.20
N LEU A 13 -5.26 5.82 -1.21
CA LEU A 13 -4.37 5.74 -2.35
C LEU A 13 -3.29 4.70 -2.09
N PHE A 14 -3.22 3.68 -2.93
CA PHE A 14 -2.14 2.69 -2.92
C PHE A 14 -1.14 3.00 -4.02
N GLY A 15 0.12 2.64 -3.80
CA GLY A 15 1.15 2.61 -4.82
C GLY A 15 2.39 1.89 -4.33
N ASN A 16 3.25 1.47 -5.26
CA ASN A 16 4.61 1.04 -4.91
C ASN A 16 5.61 2.21 -5.00
N GLU A 17 6.85 1.96 -4.59
CA GLU A 17 7.97 2.92 -4.68
C GLU A 17 8.10 3.58 -6.06
N LEU A 18 8.12 2.78 -7.13
CA LEU A 18 8.35 3.29 -8.49
C LEU A 18 7.18 4.14 -8.98
N GLU A 19 5.95 3.73 -8.68
CA GLU A 19 4.73 4.48 -9.00
C GLU A 19 4.70 5.82 -8.24
N ALA A 20 5.07 5.81 -6.96
CA ALA A 20 5.13 7.02 -6.14
C ALA A 20 6.19 8.00 -6.64
N GLN A 21 7.38 7.53 -6.98
CA GLN A 21 8.45 8.34 -7.57
C GLN A 21 8.06 8.88 -8.95
N ALA A 22 7.46 8.05 -9.81
CA ALA A 22 6.96 8.47 -11.11
C ALA A 22 5.85 9.53 -10.97
N PHE A 23 4.95 9.35 -10.00
CA PHE A 23 3.93 10.34 -9.69
C PHE A 23 4.55 11.65 -9.22
N ALA A 24 5.50 11.62 -8.28
CA ALA A 24 6.21 12.80 -7.80
C ALA A 24 6.87 13.60 -8.94
N LYS A 25 7.56 12.89 -9.84
CA LYS A 25 8.14 13.49 -11.06
C LYS A 25 7.07 14.13 -11.95
N SER A 26 5.93 13.48 -12.14
CA SER A 26 4.82 14.03 -12.95
C SER A 26 4.20 15.29 -12.34
N GLN A 27 4.28 15.45 -11.02
CA GLN A 27 3.79 16.61 -10.28
C GLN A 27 4.86 17.72 -10.12
N GLY A 28 6.07 17.52 -10.68
CA GLY A 28 7.18 18.48 -10.53
C GLY A 28 7.72 18.58 -9.09
N TRP A 29 7.59 17.51 -8.29
CA TRP A 29 8.15 17.47 -6.94
C TRP A 29 9.63 17.09 -7.02
N ASP A 30 10.49 17.95 -6.46
CA ASP A 30 11.95 17.75 -6.43
C ASP A 30 12.36 16.88 -5.23
N THR A 31 11.87 15.64 -5.19
CA THR A 31 12.20 14.67 -4.13
C THR A 31 12.00 13.24 -4.61
N THR A 32 12.84 12.33 -4.12
CA THR A 32 12.69 10.88 -4.27
C THR A 32 12.39 10.19 -2.94
N ASP A 33 12.31 10.94 -1.84
CA ASP A 33 11.97 10.41 -0.52
C ASP A 33 10.49 10.05 -0.48
N LEU A 34 10.18 8.75 -0.40
CA LEU A 34 8.81 8.24 -0.35
C LEU A 34 8.01 8.77 0.83
N LYS A 35 8.65 9.10 1.95
CA LYS A 35 7.98 9.70 3.11
C LYS A 35 7.49 11.11 2.77
N GLU A 36 8.35 11.91 2.13
CA GLU A 36 8.01 13.25 1.67
C GLU A 36 6.93 13.20 0.57
N ILE A 37 7.09 12.29 -0.40
CA ILE A 37 6.13 12.07 -1.48
C ILE A 37 4.76 11.70 -0.90
N GLY A 38 4.71 10.73 0.01
CA GLY A 38 3.48 10.31 0.68
C GLY A 38 2.81 11.45 1.45
N LEU A 39 3.60 12.28 2.16
CA LEU A 39 3.10 13.46 2.84
C LEU A 39 2.46 14.45 1.85
N LYS A 40 3.12 14.77 0.74
CA LYS A 40 2.56 15.63 -0.32
C LYS A 40 1.32 15.02 -0.96
N MET A 41 1.25 13.71 -1.16
CA MET A 41 0.05 13.03 -1.69
C MET A 41 -1.16 13.21 -0.77
N THR A 42 -0.97 13.21 0.55
CA THR A 42 -2.08 13.45 1.50
C THR A 42 -2.64 14.87 1.43
N THR A 43 -1.86 15.86 0.95
CA THR A 43 -2.29 17.27 0.86
C THR A 43 -2.92 17.65 -0.48
N LEU A 44 -2.92 16.75 -1.47
CA LEU A 44 -3.58 17.01 -2.77
C LEU A 44 -5.07 17.33 -2.58
N PRO A 45 -5.70 18.11 -3.48
CA PRO A 45 -7.10 18.51 -3.36
C PRO A 45 -8.02 17.32 -3.06
N LYS A 46 -9.01 17.54 -2.19
CA LYS A 46 -9.97 16.52 -1.77
C LYS A 46 -11.36 17.11 -1.61
N GLN A 47 -12.37 16.47 -2.19
CA GLN A 47 -13.76 16.91 -2.12
C GLN A 47 -14.39 16.54 -0.78
N ASN A 48 -14.22 15.30 -0.33
CA ASN A 48 -14.77 14.83 0.93
C ASN A 48 -13.91 15.28 2.12
N GLN A 49 -14.37 16.31 2.84
CA GLN A 49 -13.69 16.83 4.03
C GLN A 49 -13.93 16.00 5.30
N LYS A 50 -14.87 15.04 5.29
CA LYS A 50 -15.17 14.18 6.45
C LYS A 50 -14.17 13.05 6.65
N ARG A 51 -13.33 12.77 5.64
CA ARG A 51 -12.32 11.70 5.65
C ARG A 51 -11.00 12.26 5.18
N ALA A 52 -9.95 12.12 5.98
CA ALA A 52 -8.60 12.45 5.51
C ALA A 52 -8.12 11.41 4.49
N ARG A 53 -7.34 11.83 3.49
CA ARG A 53 -6.71 10.88 2.55
C ARG A 53 -5.71 10.02 3.30
N ILE A 54 -5.78 8.72 3.07
CA ILE A 54 -4.80 7.72 3.50
C ILE A 54 -3.95 7.38 2.28
N VAL A 55 -2.62 7.40 2.42
CA VAL A 55 -1.69 6.97 1.38
C VAL A 55 -0.90 5.78 1.93
N ILE A 56 -0.84 4.69 1.16
CA ILE A 56 -0.14 3.45 1.53
C ILE A 56 0.85 3.14 0.43
N LEU A 57 2.15 3.19 0.76
CA LEU A 57 3.23 2.94 -0.18
C LEU A 57 3.97 1.64 0.16
N THR A 58 3.98 0.69 -0.77
CA THR A 58 4.71 -0.57 -0.63
C THR A 58 6.13 -0.46 -1.17
N GLN A 59 7.08 -1.15 -0.54
CA GLN A 59 8.51 -1.05 -0.85
C GLN A 59 9.19 -2.42 -0.95
N SER A 60 8.56 -3.36 -1.66
CA SER A 60 9.02 -4.75 -1.74
C SER A 60 9.25 -5.38 -0.35
N HIS A 61 10.50 -5.52 0.08
CA HIS A 61 10.89 -6.13 1.36
C HIS A 61 11.11 -5.09 2.48
N LEU A 62 11.09 -3.79 2.17
CA LEU A 62 11.19 -2.71 3.15
C LEU A 62 9.81 -2.43 3.78
N PRO A 63 9.76 -1.69 4.91
CA PRO A 63 8.50 -1.38 5.59
C PRO A 63 7.48 -0.71 4.65
N VAL A 64 6.20 -1.06 4.81
CA VAL A 64 5.10 -0.35 4.16
C VAL A 64 4.92 1.00 4.84
N LEU A 65 4.81 2.08 4.06
CA LEU A 65 4.55 3.42 4.58
C LEU A 65 3.04 3.67 4.66
N LEU A 66 2.53 3.87 5.86
CA LEU A 66 1.19 4.42 6.10
C LEU A 66 1.33 5.93 6.34
N VAL A 67 0.77 6.73 5.45
CA VAL A 67 0.79 8.19 5.56
C VAL A 67 -0.64 8.72 5.70
N GLN A 68 -0.91 9.40 6.81
CA GLN A 68 -2.19 10.02 7.09
C GLN A 68 -2.01 11.17 8.10
N ASN A 69 -2.79 12.25 7.96
CA ASN A 69 -2.82 13.35 8.91
C ASN A 69 -1.44 13.98 9.20
N GLY A 70 -0.60 14.11 8.16
CA GLY A 70 0.75 14.67 8.29
C GLY A 70 1.74 13.78 9.04
N LYS A 71 1.40 12.51 9.30
CA LYS A 71 2.26 11.53 9.97
C LYS A 71 2.59 10.39 9.02
N VAL A 72 3.83 9.90 9.13
CA VAL A 72 4.30 8.68 8.47
C VAL A 72 4.51 7.61 9.52
N CYS A 73 3.92 6.45 9.30
CA CYS A 73 4.11 5.25 10.12
C CYS A 73 4.70 4.15 9.24
N GLU A 74 5.77 3.52 9.71
CA GLU A 74 6.42 2.41 9.02
C GLU A 74 5.93 1.09 9.61
N ILE A 75 5.37 0.23 8.76
CA ILE A 75 4.90 -1.09 9.18
C ILE A 75 5.86 -2.13 8.61
N PRO A 76 6.61 -2.84 9.47
CA PRO A 76 7.65 -3.74 9.01
C PRO A 76 7.06 -4.89 8.21
N VAL A 77 7.74 -5.23 7.12
CA VAL A 77 7.50 -6.45 6.36
C VAL A 77 8.47 -7.49 6.88
N GLU A 78 7.95 -8.64 7.34
CA GLU A 78 8.82 -9.77 7.60
C GLU A 78 9.40 -10.22 6.25
N ALA A 79 10.72 -10.31 6.13
CA ALA A 79 11.35 -10.77 4.90
C ALA A 79 11.15 -12.28 4.74
N LEU A 80 10.90 -12.74 3.52
CA LEU A 80 11.06 -14.17 3.17
C LEU A 80 12.50 -14.41 2.74
N LYS A 81 12.99 -15.64 2.94
CA LYS A 81 14.26 -16.03 2.33
C LYS A 81 14.09 -16.07 0.81
N LYS A 82 15.15 -15.76 0.06
CA LYS A 82 15.08 -15.67 -1.41
C LYS A 82 14.60 -16.96 -2.05
N GLU A 83 14.93 -18.11 -1.45
CA GLU A 83 14.57 -19.43 -1.95
C GLU A 83 13.08 -19.75 -1.81
N GLN A 84 12.35 -18.98 -0.98
CA GLN A 84 10.91 -19.11 -0.80
C GLN A 84 10.13 -18.25 -1.80
N ILE A 85 10.78 -17.32 -2.50
CA ILE A 85 10.13 -16.43 -3.45
C ILE A 85 10.11 -17.12 -4.81
N VAL A 86 8.92 -17.48 -5.28
CA VAL A 86 8.69 -18.18 -6.54
C VAL A 86 8.32 -17.20 -7.64
N ASP A 87 7.35 -16.33 -7.40
CA ASP A 87 6.86 -15.34 -8.35
C ASP A 87 6.44 -14.06 -7.61
N THR A 88 6.91 -12.90 -8.04
CA THR A 88 6.54 -11.61 -7.41
C THR A 88 5.28 -11.01 -8.04
N ASN A 89 4.78 -11.57 -9.14
CA ASN A 89 3.57 -11.09 -9.80
C ASN A 89 2.35 -11.21 -8.89
N GLY A 90 1.52 -10.17 -8.86
CA GLY A 90 0.31 -10.14 -8.04
C GLY A 90 0.53 -9.87 -6.56
N ALA A 91 1.77 -9.66 -6.09
CA ALA A 91 2.04 -9.30 -4.69
C ALA A 91 1.33 -8.01 -4.26
N GLY A 92 1.29 -7.00 -5.15
CA GLY A 92 0.58 -5.74 -4.91
C GLY A 92 -0.94 -5.94 -4.84
N ASP A 93 -1.51 -6.75 -5.73
CA ASP A 93 -2.94 -7.05 -5.75
C ASP A 93 -3.36 -7.84 -4.51
N ALA A 94 -2.55 -8.83 -4.12
CA ALA A 94 -2.72 -9.59 -2.89
C ALA A 94 -2.65 -8.71 -1.65
N PHE A 95 -1.69 -7.77 -1.62
CA PHE A 95 -1.58 -6.79 -0.54
C PHE A 95 -2.85 -5.95 -0.41
N VAL A 96 -3.34 -5.39 -1.52
CA VAL A 96 -4.57 -4.58 -1.53
C VAL A 96 -5.78 -5.44 -1.12
N GLY A 97 -5.86 -6.68 -1.60
CA GLY A 97 -6.92 -7.63 -1.21
C GLY A 97 -6.94 -7.92 0.29
N GLY A 98 -5.79 -8.23 0.89
CA GLY A 98 -5.66 -8.44 2.33
C GLY A 98 -5.98 -7.19 3.15
N PHE A 99 -5.55 -6.01 2.68
CA PHE A 99 -5.92 -4.73 3.29
C PHE A 99 -7.44 -4.54 3.29
N LEU A 100 -8.07 -4.68 2.12
CA LEU A 100 -9.51 -4.46 1.95
C LEU A 100 -10.33 -5.45 2.78
N ALA A 101 -9.87 -6.70 2.92
CA ALA A 101 -10.55 -7.72 3.74
C ALA A 101 -10.73 -7.28 5.20
N GLN A 102 -9.74 -6.60 5.80
CA GLN A 102 -9.86 -6.06 7.16
C GLN A 102 -10.51 -4.68 7.17
N TYR A 103 -10.27 -3.86 6.15
CA TYR A 103 -10.78 -2.49 6.08
C TYR A 103 -12.31 -2.44 6.04
N VAL A 104 -12.96 -3.34 5.29
CA VAL A 104 -14.43 -3.42 5.23
C VAL A 104 -15.06 -3.86 6.57
N GLN A 105 -14.26 -4.45 7.46
CA GLN A 105 -14.65 -4.83 8.81
C GLN A 105 -14.36 -3.73 9.85
N ALA A 106 -14.00 -2.52 9.39
CA ALA A 106 -13.65 -1.37 10.22
C ALA A 106 -12.51 -1.65 11.22
N LYS A 107 -11.56 -2.52 10.84
CA LYS A 107 -10.35 -2.77 11.62
C LYS A 107 -9.38 -1.58 11.54
N GLU A 108 -8.47 -1.52 12.51
CA GLU A 108 -7.39 -0.54 12.53
C GLU A 108 -6.51 -0.62 11.26
N LEU A 109 -6.02 0.51 10.78
CA LEU A 109 -5.22 0.57 9.54
C LEU A 109 -3.95 -0.29 9.62
N THR A 110 -3.34 -0.36 10.81
CA THR A 110 -2.19 -1.23 11.06
C THR A 110 -2.54 -2.71 10.88
N THR A 111 -3.70 -3.15 11.38
CA THR A 111 -4.22 -4.52 11.16
C THR A 111 -4.52 -4.77 9.69
N CYS A 112 -5.09 -3.79 8.98
CA CYS A 112 -5.33 -3.89 7.55
C CYS A 112 -4.04 -4.10 6.76
N ILE A 113 -3.02 -3.30 7.04
CA ILE A 113 -1.71 -3.41 6.37
C ILE A 113 -1.03 -4.74 6.72
N LYS A 114 -1.06 -5.19 7.98
CA LYS A 114 -0.55 -6.51 8.37
C LYS A 114 -1.21 -7.64 7.57
N CYS A 115 -2.53 -7.59 7.37
CA CYS A 115 -3.24 -8.58 6.57
C CYS A 115 -2.86 -8.51 5.08
N GLY A 116 -2.63 -7.30 4.55
CA GLY A 116 -2.06 -7.12 3.21
C GLY A 116 -0.67 -7.75 3.08
N ILE A 117 0.22 -7.51 4.04
CA ILE A 117 1.56 -8.11 4.09
C ILE A 117 1.47 -9.64 4.13
N TYR A 118 0.57 -10.17 4.97
CA TYR A 118 0.30 -11.61 5.06
C TYR A 118 -0.13 -12.20 3.70
N ALA A 119 -1.12 -11.57 3.04
CA ALA A 119 -1.63 -12.05 1.76
C ALA A 119 -0.55 -11.99 0.67
N ALA A 120 0.20 -10.90 0.58
CA ALA A 120 1.31 -10.75 -0.37
C ALA A 120 2.41 -11.80 -0.14
N ARG A 121 2.78 -12.04 1.12
CA ARG A 121 3.76 -13.09 1.48
C ARG A 121 3.30 -14.48 1.06
N HIS A 122 2.01 -14.78 1.16
CA HIS A 122 1.48 -16.05 0.70
C HIS A 122 1.59 -16.16 -0.83
N VAL A 123 1.10 -15.16 -1.56
CA VAL A 123 1.09 -15.17 -3.03
C VAL A 123 2.48 -15.32 -3.62
N ILE A 124 3.50 -14.64 -3.08
CA ILE A 124 4.84 -14.70 -3.68
C ILE A 124 5.56 -16.05 -3.50
N GLN A 125 5.00 -16.97 -2.71
CA GLN A 125 5.50 -18.33 -2.54
C GLN A 125 4.87 -19.33 -3.53
N HIS A 126 3.95 -18.87 -4.38
CA HIS A 126 3.27 -19.66 -5.41
C HIS A 126 3.42 -19.01 -6.78
N ILE A 127 3.06 -19.72 -7.85
CA ILE A 127 3.06 -19.16 -9.21
C ILE A 127 1.79 -18.32 -9.40
N GLY A 128 1.95 -17.06 -9.85
CA GLY A 128 0.85 -16.11 -10.02
C GLY A 128 0.10 -15.78 -8.72
N CYS A 129 -1.07 -15.14 -8.83
CA CYS A 129 -1.92 -14.78 -7.69
C CYS A 129 -2.78 -15.98 -7.22
N SER A 130 -2.13 -17.04 -6.75
CA SER A 130 -2.78 -18.25 -6.25
C SER A 130 -2.68 -18.40 -4.73
N TYR A 131 -3.65 -19.09 -4.14
CA TYR A 131 -3.72 -19.37 -2.70
C TYR A 131 -4.07 -20.84 -2.49
N GLU A 132 -3.48 -21.45 -1.46
CA GLU A 132 -3.84 -22.80 -1.02
C GLU A 132 -4.25 -22.81 0.45
N GLY A 133 -5.25 -23.63 0.78
CA GLY A 133 -5.71 -23.83 2.17
C GLY A 133 -6.66 -22.76 2.69
N LYS A 134 -6.85 -22.74 4.02
CA LYS A 134 -7.66 -21.73 4.71
C LYS A 134 -6.75 -20.61 5.19
N ALA A 135 -7.19 -19.37 5.06
CA ALA A 135 -6.51 -18.23 5.65
C ALA A 135 -6.37 -18.40 7.17
N ASP A 136 -5.16 -18.19 7.68
CA ASP A 136 -4.78 -18.35 9.09
C ASP A 136 -4.24 -17.05 9.70
N PHE A 137 -4.48 -15.91 9.05
CA PHE A 137 -4.12 -14.57 9.54
C PHE A 137 -4.61 -14.35 10.97
N ARG A 138 -3.70 -13.88 11.84
CA ARG A 138 -3.97 -13.50 13.23
C ARG A 138 -3.48 -12.06 13.45
N GLU A 139 -4.29 -11.26 14.14
CA GLU A 139 -4.06 -9.83 14.41
C GLU A 139 -2.86 -9.56 15.33
#